data_AF-A0A8S0H0Z1-F1
#
_entry.id   AF-A0A8S0H0Z1-F1
#
_cell.length_a   1.000
_cell.length_b   1.000
_cell.length_c   1.000
_cell.angle_alpha   90.00
_cell.angle_beta   90.00
_cell.angle_gamma   90.00
#
_symmetry.space_group_name_H-M   'P 1'
#
loop_
_entity.id
_entity.type
_entity.pdbx_description
1 polymer ?
#
loop_
_entity_poly.entity_id
_entity_poly.type
_entity_poly.pdbx_seq_one_letter_code
_entity_poly.pdbx_strand_id
1 'polypeptide(L)'
;MTLLGARQQATYDLHKGTLRQQTLDSDEVADWRSGHLAFRNRDLASLVDELNLYRRQPVQLAEGSLGAYKVSGNLDVNDPDALIKALPVLIPVKAVPLADGQLRLEAR
;
A
#
# COMPACT_ATOMS: atom_id res chain seq x y z
N MET A 1 -0.55 12.45 -24.29
CA MET A 1 -1.86 11.91 -23.89
C MET A 1 -1.69 10.43 -23.66
N THR A 2 -1.74 9.99 -22.41
CA THR A 2 -1.66 8.56 -22.09
C THR A 2 -3.09 8.04 -21.96
N LEU A 3 -3.52 7.23 -22.93
CA LEU A 3 -4.81 6.53 -22.88
C LEU A 3 -4.66 5.32 -21.96
N LEU A 4 -5.56 5.17 -20.99
CA LEU A 4 -5.67 3.98 -20.14
C LEU A 4 -6.83 3.13 -20.65
N GLY A 5 -6.52 1.91 -21.06
CA GLY A 5 -7.53 0.90 -21.38
C GLY A 5 -8.12 0.27 -20.11
N ALA A 6 -9.21 -0.49 -20.27
CA ALA A 6 -9.69 -1.37 -19.19
C ALA A 6 -8.52 -2.23 -18.68
N ARG A 7 -8.46 -2.48 -17.36
CA ARG A 7 -7.36 -3.20 -16.71
C ARG A 7 -6.01 -2.45 -16.74
N GLN A 8 -6.00 -1.14 -16.97
CA GLN A 8 -4.77 -0.35 -16.83
C GLN A 8 -4.97 0.71 -15.74
N GLN A 9 -4.08 0.72 -14.76
CA GLN A 9 -3.92 1.84 -13.84
C GLN A 9 -2.64 2.60 -14.19
N ALA A 10 -2.60 3.88 -13.84
CA ALA A 10 -1.36 4.62 -13.81
C ALA A 10 -1.21 5.31 -12.46
N THR A 11 -0.03 5.14 -11.86
CA THR A 11 0.39 5.91 -10.68
C THR A 11 1.24 7.06 -11.16
N TYR A 12 0.90 8.27 -10.75
CA TYR A 12 1.64 9.48 -11.10
C TYR A 12 2.38 10.02 -9.88
N ASP A 13 3.70 10.12 -9.99
CA ASP A 13 4.54 10.76 -8.99
C ASP A 13 4.62 12.26 -9.28
N LEU A 14 3.94 13.07 -8.46
CA LEU A 14 3.85 14.53 -8.59
C LEU A 14 5.20 15.24 -8.37
N HIS A 15 6.14 14.62 -7.65
CA HIS A 15 7.44 15.22 -7.36
C HIS A 15 8.46 14.94 -8.47
N LYS A 16 8.38 13.76 -9.10
CA LYS A 16 9.31 13.34 -10.16
C LYS A 16 8.78 13.55 -11.57
N GLY A 17 7.50 13.87 -11.72
CA GLY A 17 6.84 14.00 -13.02
C GLY A 17 6.77 12.69 -13.81
N THR A 18 6.90 11.56 -13.12
CA THR A 18 6.94 10.22 -13.76
C THR A 18 5.60 9.52 -13.63
N LEU A 19 5.13 8.97 -14.74
CA LEU A 19 3.92 8.15 -14.83
C LEU A 19 4.33 6.68 -14.96
N ARG A 20 3.94 5.83 -14.01
CA ARG A 20 4.07 4.37 -14.16
C ARG A 20 2.72 3.77 -14.52
N GLN A 21 2.65 3.08 -15.66
CA GLN A 21 1.49 2.27 -16.02
C GLN A 21 1.67 0.84 -15.51
N GLN A 22 0.60 0.29 -14.93
CA GLN A 22 0.53 -1.12 -14.54
C GLN A 22 -0.74 -1.74 -15.12
N THR A 23 -0.61 -2.96 -15.63
CA THR A 23 -1.77 -3.77 -16.03
C THR A 23 -2.32 -4.45 -14.77
N LEU A 24 -3.59 -4.24 -14.49
CA LEU A 24 -4.37 -4.86 -13.42
C LEU A 24 -5.03 -6.14 -13.95
N ASP A 25 -5.22 -7.13 -13.09
CA ASP A 25 -6.14 -8.21 -13.44
C ASP A 25 -7.60 -7.74 -13.31
N SER A 26 -8.52 -8.44 -13.98
CA SER A 26 -9.95 -8.05 -14.00
C SER A 26 -10.56 -8.00 -12.62
N ASP A 27 -10.05 -8.84 -11.71
CA ASP A 27 -10.52 -8.93 -10.34
C ASP A 27 -10.07 -7.71 -9.52
N GLU A 28 -8.91 -7.09 -9.82
CA GLU A 28 -8.41 -5.91 -9.08
C GLU A 28 -9.16 -4.60 -9.40
N VAL A 29 -10.06 -4.59 -10.39
CA VAL A 29 -10.80 -3.38 -10.76
C VAL A 29 -12.01 -3.19 -9.84
N ALA A 30 -11.94 -2.15 -9.01
CA ALA A 30 -13.00 -1.75 -8.07
C ALA A 30 -13.26 -2.74 -6.91
N ASP A 31 -12.25 -3.54 -6.57
CA ASP A 31 -12.20 -4.51 -5.47
C ASP A 31 -12.49 -3.89 -4.09
N TRP A 32 -12.23 -2.59 -3.91
CA TRP A 32 -12.67 -1.83 -2.72
C TRP A 32 -14.19 -1.93 -2.46
N ARG A 33 -15.00 -2.21 -3.48
CA ARG A 33 -16.46 -2.42 -3.34
C ARG A 33 -16.80 -3.76 -2.67
N SER A 34 -15.94 -4.76 -2.80
CA SER A 34 -16.09 -6.07 -2.15
C SER A 34 -15.47 -6.09 -0.74
N GLY A 35 -14.63 -5.11 -0.43
CA GLY A 35 -13.92 -4.99 0.85
C GLY A 35 -12.55 -5.66 0.87
N HIS A 36 -12.12 -6.25 -0.25
CA HIS A 36 -10.81 -6.87 -0.40
C HIS A 36 -10.05 -6.19 -1.53
N LEU A 37 -8.86 -5.65 -1.26
CA LEU A 37 -7.97 -5.09 -2.27
C LEU A 37 -6.79 -6.02 -2.49
N ALA A 38 -6.77 -6.68 -3.64
CA ALA A 38 -5.57 -7.36 -4.10
C ALA A 38 -4.56 -6.34 -4.64
N PHE A 39 -3.27 -6.59 -4.35
CA PHE A 39 -2.17 -5.79 -4.89
C PHE A 39 -0.99 -6.70 -5.23
N ARG A 40 -0.27 -6.34 -6.29
CA ARG A 40 0.92 -7.08 -6.72
C ARG A 40 2.05 -6.16 -7.12
N ASN A 41 3.26 -6.50 -6.68
CA ASN A 41 4.49 -5.76 -6.99
C ASN A 41 4.36 -4.23 -6.71
N ARG A 42 3.65 -3.89 -5.64
CA ARG A 42 3.37 -2.51 -5.22
C ARG A 42 4.49 -2.02 -4.30
N ASP A 43 4.83 -0.74 -4.41
CA ASP A 43 5.76 -0.08 -3.49
C ASP A 43 5.11 0.00 -2.10
N LEU A 44 5.83 -0.38 -1.04
CA LEU A 44 5.30 -0.37 0.32
C LEU A 44 4.82 1.03 0.75
N ALA A 45 5.47 2.10 0.28
CA ALA A 45 5.00 3.46 0.50
C ALA A 45 3.57 3.67 -0.03
N SER A 46 3.31 3.26 -1.28
CA SER A 46 1.98 3.38 -1.88
C SER A 46 0.93 2.49 -1.18
N LEU A 47 1.33 1.33 -0.67
CA LEU A 47 0.43 0.47 0.12
C LEU A 47 0.09 1.11 1.48
N VAL A 48 1.05 1.77 2.14
CA VAL A 48 0.80 2.49 3.39
C VAL A 48 -0.13 3.69 3.17
N ASP A 49 0.05 4.42 2.07
CA ASP A 49 -0.86 5.52 1.70
C ASP A 49 -2.29 5.03 1.51
N GLU A 50 -2.47 3.90 0.81
CA GLU A 50 -3.78 3.28 0.59
C GLU A 50 -4.40 2.73 1.88
N LEU A 51 -3.59 2.05 2.71
CA LEU A 51 -4.02 1.55 4.02
C LEU A 51 -4.56 2.66 4.92
N ASN A 52 -3.90 3.84 4.89
CA ASN A 52 -4.30 5.01 5.67
C ASN A 52 -5.65 5.59 5.26
N LEU A 53 -6.16 5.27 4.06
CA LEU A 53 -7.53 5.65 3.66
C LEU A 53 -8.60 4.88 4.46
N TYR A 54 -8.26 3.68 4.94
CA TYR A 54 -9.19 2.78 5.63
C TYR A 54 -8.96 2.69 7.14
N ARG A 55 -7.80 3.16 7.63
CA ARG A 55 -7.45 3.12 9.06
C ARG A 55 -7.73 4.45 9.75
N ARG A 56 -8.44 4.41 10.88
CA ARG A 56 -8.75 5.60 11.70
C ARG A 56 -7.51 6.30 12.27
N GLN A 57 -6.53 5.53 12.72
CA GLN A 57 -5.25 6.05 13.20
C GLN A 57 -4.22 5.78 12.09
N PRO A 58 -3.61 6.80 11.49
CA PRO A 58 -2.70 6.56 10.37
C PRO A 58 -1.43 5.84 10.81
N VAL A 59 -0.84 5.12 9.87
CA VAL A 59 0.46 4.48 9.96
C VAL A 59 1.48 5.36 9.24
N GLN A 60 2.59 5.64 9.90
CA GLN A 60 3.74 6.30 9.31
C GLN A 60 4.71 5.25 8.78
N LEU A 61 5.28 5.50 7.61
CA LEU A 61 6.43 4.75 7.13
C LEU A 61 7.72 5.51 7.48
N ALA A 62 8.71 4.83 8.02
CA ALA A 62 10.01 5.42 8.27
C ALA A 62 10.72 5.77 6.95
N GLU A 63 11.37 6.93 6.92
CA GLU A 63 12.23 7.37 5.84
C GLU A 63 13.33 6.33 5.53
N GLY A 64 13.58 6.07 4.25
CA GLY A 64 14.63 5.16 3.80
C GLY A 64 14.22 4.26 2.63
N SER A 65 15.01 3.20 2.40
CA SER A 65 14.81 2.25 1.30
C SER A 65 13.54 1.39 1.44
N LEU A 66 12.94 1.38 2.63
CA LEU A 66 11.80 0.53 2.93
C LEU A 66 10.56 0.88 2.09
N GLY A 67 10.36 2.15 1.73
CA GLY A 67 9.23 2.56 0.88
C GLY A 67 9.25 2.00 -0.54
N ALA A 68 10.43 1.66 -1.06
CA ALA A 68 10.58 1.03 -2.38
C ALA A 68 10.45 -0.50 -2.33
N TYR A 69 10.23 -1.09 -1.15
CA TYR A 69 10.10 -2.54 -1.02
C TYR A 69 8.85 -3.02 -1.75
N LYS A 70 9.01 -4.06 -2.55
CA LYS A 70 7.93 -4.63 -3.35
C LYS A 70 7.14 -5.64 -2.55
N VAL A 71 5.84 -5.42 -2.47
CA VAL A 71 4.91 -6.29 -1.74
C VAL A 71 3.76 -6.71 -2.65
N SER A 72 3.26 -7.92 -2.39
CA SER A 72 2.11 -8.51 -3.04
C SER A 72 1.26 -9.18 -1.97
N GLY A 73 -0.06 -9.12 -2.11
CA GLY A 73 -0.97 -9.66 -1.12
C GLY A 73 -2.38 -9.13 -1.29
N ASN A 74 -3.15 -9.22 -0.21
CA ASN A 74 -4.51 -8.72 -0.15
C ASN A 74 -4.69 -7.90 1.14
N LEU A 75 -5.45 -6.82 1.05
CA LEU A 75 -5.88 -5.98 2.16
C LEU A 75 -7.38 -6.19 2.36
N ASP A 76 -7.80 -6.55 3.57
CA ASP A 76 -9.21 -6.41 3.98
C ASP A 76 -9.42 -5.01 4.55
N VAL A 77 -10.28 -4.21 3.93
CA VAL A 77 -10.55 -2.82 4.37
C VAL A 77 -11.31 -2.77 5.69
N ASN A 78 -11.98 -3.86 6.08
CA ASN A 78 -12.70 -3.96 7.33
C ASN A 78 -11.78 -4.33 8.50
N ASP A 79 -10.61 -4.90 8.21
CA ASP A 79 -9.55 -5.19 9.20
C ASP A 79 -8.16 -4.78 8.68
N PRO A 80 -7.89 -3.45 8.54
CA PRO A 80 -6.61 -2.96 8.06
C PRO A 80 -5.44 -3.31 8.98
N ASP A 81 -5.69 -3.54 10.28
CA ASP A 81 -4.66 -3.91 11.24
C ASP A 81 -4.13 -5.34 11.01
N ALA A 82 -4.89 -6.22 10.35
CA ALA A 82 -4.42 -7.55 9.96
C ALA A 82 -3.20 -7.48 9.04
N LEU A 83 -3.20 -6.57 8.05
CA LEU A 83 -2.08 -6.38 7.15
C LEU A 83 -0.84 -5.89 7.90
N ILE A 84 -0.99 -4.92 8.82
CA ILE A 84 0.11 -4.38 9.63
C ILE A 84 0.78 -5.49 10.45
N LYS A 85 -0.02 -6.39 11.03
CA LYS A 85 0.47 -7.53 11.81
C LYS A 85 1.18 -8.58 10.95
N ALA A 86 0.79 -8.71 9.68
CA ALA A 86 1.40 -9.65 8.74
C ALA A 86 2.75 -9.16 8.17
N LEU A 87 2.94 -7.84 8.01
CA LEU A 87 4.13 -7.27 7.39
C LEU A 87 5.45 -7.74 8.04
N PRO A 88 5.63 -7.75 9.39
CA PRO A 88 6.86 -8.22 10.03
C PRO A 88 7.21 -9.70 9.81
N VAL A 89 6.24 -10.51 9.35
CA VAL A 89 6.43 -11.93 9.02
C VAL A 89 6.92 -12.09 7.58
N LEU A 90 6.48 -11.21 6.68
CA LEU A 90 6.74 -11.30 5.24
C LEU A 90 8.03 -10.56 4.84
N ILE A 91 8.33 -9.46 5.52
CA ILE A 91 9.44 -8.56 5.18
C ILE A 91 10.15 -8.08 6.46
N PRO A 92 11.42 -7.64 6.38
CA PRO A 92 12.22 -7.26 7.56
C PRO A 92 11.80 -5.88 8.10
N VAL A 93 10.58 -5.81 8.63
CA VAL A 93 10.01 -4.60 9.24
C VAL A 93 9.53 -4.88 10.66
N LYS A 94 9.30 -3.80 11.40
CA LYS A 94 8.63 -3.79 12.69
C LYS A 94 7.64 -2.63 12.74
N ALA A 95 6.55 -2.83 13.47
CA ALA A 95 5.58 -1.79 13.78
C ALA A 95 5.83 -1.29 15.21
N VAL A 96 6.16 -0.01 15.35
CA VAL A 96 6.45 0.65 16.62
C VAL A 96 5.31 1.61 16.96
N PRO A 97 4.69 1.52 18.15
CA PRO A 97 3.69 2.48 18.57
C PRO A 97 4.31 3.86 18.85
N LEU A 98 3.61 4.91 18.43
CA LEU A 98 3.93 6.31 18.72
C LEU A 98 3.02 6.85 19.84
N ALA A 99 3.38 8.00 20.40
CA ALA A 99 2.69 8.63 21.53
C ALA A 99 1.19 8.90 21.26
N ASP A 100 0.81 9.11 20.00
CA ASP A 100 -0.56 9.49 19.59
C ASP A 100 -1.43 8.31 19.12
N GLY A 101 -1.04 7.06 19.42
CA GLY A 101 -1.71 5.85 18.94
C GLY A 101 -1.39 5.49 17.48
N GLN A 102 -0.69 6.37 16.76
CA GLN A 102 -0.14 6.06 15.46
C GLN A 102 0.88 4.92 15.54
N LEU A 103 1.04 4.20 14.43
CA LEU A 103 2.08 3.18 14.30
C LEU A 103 3.13 3.68 13.32
N ARG A 104 4.39 3.38 13.58
CA ARG A 104 5.49 3.60 12.64
C ARG A 104 6.02 2.27 12.15
N LEU A 105 5.99 2.06 10.84
CA LEU A 105 6.66 0.95 10.18
C LEU A 105 8.10 1.35 9.93
N GLU A 106 9.04 0.59 10.47
CA GLU A 106 10.47 0.80 10.29
C GLU A 106 11.19 -0.51 9.99
N ALA A 107 12.37 -0.42 9.38
CA ALA A 107 13.19 -1.59 9.12
C ALA A 107 13.58 -2.26 10.44
N ARG A 108 13.66 -3.60 10.45
CA ARG A 108 14.13 -4.36 11.61
C ARG A 108 15.59 -4.05 11.93
#